data_AF-A0A067CBZ3-F1
#
_entry.id   AF-A0A067CBZ3-F1
#
_cell.length_a   1.000
_cell.length_b   1.000
_cell.length_c   1.000
_cell.angle_alpha   90.00
_cell.angle_beta   90.00
_cell.angle_gamma   90.00
#
_symmetry.space_group_name_H-M   'P 1'
#
loop_
_entity.id
_entity.type
_entity.pdbx_description
1 polymer ?
#
loop_
_entity_poly.entity_id
_entity_poly.type
_entity_poly.pdbx_seq_one_letter_code
_entity_poly.pdbx_strand_id
1 'polypeptide(L)'
;MLAYNGHHDLVIRPDDIWAAIMIQFGRYVNGAPDDVKSTIIHSGSSANLIFKIPDVNSVNYDEIAAALVVRMQSHLVDPALLEWMLPSFTTSTPHDTIIGSVAMLASMDESVCSMPTMQCGIPHVTLLGTVADWMDIRARAQRFAALGLPGWAKMLHSILDKFVAATEGSVDEDFWQHMVLDGDVSGARYIGGWICVFCVFANDGAWQCAKSWTSIETAHDDKDKYPTLRLDQVPAGYVVVDVKLEDESGCYDTVLLAGHMAYGVQDGATIVPQLGQMLRLSPKLRTHSSPRQKCPMT
;
A
#
# COMPACT_ATOMS: atom_id res chain seq x y z
N MET A 1 6.85 9.32 6.92
CA MET A 1 7.17 9.98 8.21
C MET A 1 8.54 10.67 8.24
N LEU A 2 9.51 10.33 7.37
CA LEU A 2 10.80 11.04 7.32
C LEU A 2 10.65 12.55 7.04
N ALA A 3 9.76 12.93 6.11
CA ALA A 3 9.54 14.33 5.79
C ALA A 3 9.06 15.15 7.00
N TYR A 4 8.05 14.63 7.70
CA TYR A 4 7.51 15.21 8.92
C TYR A 4 8.55 15.34 10.04
N ASN A 5 9.43 14.35 10.22
CA ASN A 5 10.44 14.40 11.29
C ASN A 5 11.63 15.30 10.95
N GLY A 6 11.96 15.44 9.67
CA GLY A 6 13.11 16.20 9.18
C GLY A 6 12.80 17.64 8.80
N HIS A 7 11.56 18.13 8.97
CA HIS A 7 11.09 19.39 8.38
C HIS A 7 11.40 19.45 6.86
N HIS A 8 11.18 18.36 6.15
CA HIS A 8 11.38 18.34 4.70
C HIS A 8 10.07 18.63 3.99
N ASP A 9 10.19 19.29 2.84
CA ASP A 9 9.08 19.44 1.92
C ASP A 9 8.66 18.06 1.39
N LEU A 10 7.39 17.94 1.00
CA LEU A 10 6.82 16.67 0.54
C LEU A 10 6.14 16.87 -0.81
N VAL A 11 6.52 16.04 -1.79
CA VAL A 11 5.79 15.92 -3.05
C VAL A 11 4.91 14.68 -2.99
N ILE A 12 3.65 14.79 -3.40
CA ILE A 12 2.71 13.67 -3.44
C ILE A 12 2.10 13.57 -4.83
N ARG A 13 2.17 12.39 -5.43
CA ARG A 13 1.47 12.04 -6.67
C ARG A 13 0.12 11.36 -6.37
N PRO A 14 -0.85 11.44 -7.30
CA PRO A 14 -2.04 10.59 -7.30
C PRO A 14 -1.70 9.11 -7.11
N ASP A 15 -0.64 8.62 -7.78
CA ASP A 15 -0.19 7.23 -7.69
C ASP A 15 0.22 6.81 -6.27
N ASP A 16 0.91 7.69 -5.51
CA ASP A 16 1.36 7.39 -4.15
C ASP A 16 0.15 7.14 -3.23
N ILE A 17 -0.86 8.01 -3.31
CA ILE A 17 -2.09 7.89 -2.54
C ILE A 17 -2.89 6.66 -2.97
N TRP A 18 -3.05 6.44 -4.27
CA TRP A 18 -3.79 5.30 -4.77
C TRP A 18 -3.13 3.96 -4.43
N ALA A 19 -1.81 3.86 -4.56
CA ALA A 19 -1.06 2.67 -4.17
C ALA A 19 -1.20 2.39 -2.67
N ALA A 20 -1.14 3.42 -1.81
CA ALA A 20 -1.35 3.25 -0.37
C ALA A 20 -2.75 2.68 -0.06
N ILE A 21 -3.78 3.15 -0.76
CA ILE A 21 -5.15 2.62 -0.65
C ILE A 21 -5.20 1.17 -1.15
N MET A 22 -4.65 0.86 -2.33
CA MET A 22 -4.68 -0.49 -2.89
C MET A 22 -3.94 -1.52 -2.02
N ILE A 23 -2.84 -1.15 -1.38
CA ILE A 23 -2.13 -2.00 -0.43
C ILE A 23 -3.01 -2.33 0.78
N GLN A 24 -3.74 -1.35 1.33
CA GLN A 24 -4.70 -1.59 2.41
C GLN A 24 -5.88 -2.45 1.96
N PHE A 25 -6.37 -2.25 0.74
CA PHE A 25 -7.43 -3.08 0.20
C PHE A 25 -6.97 -4.54 -0.01
N GLY A 26 -5.75 -4.76 -0.51
CA GLY A 26 -5.15 -6.08 -0.60
C GLY A 26 -5.08 -6.78 0.76
N ARG A 27 -4.73 -6.06 1.84
CA ARG A 27 -4.76 -6.59 3.22
C ARG A 27 -6.15 -7.04 3.62
N TYR A 28 -7.16 -6.20 3.38
CA TYR A 28 -8.55 -6.53 3.65
C TYR A 28 -8.99 -7.79 2.91
N VAL A 29 -8.73 -7.88 1.60
CA VAL A 29 -9.14 -9.05 0.79
C VAL A 29 -8.43 -10.32 1.24
N ASN A 30 -7.17 -10.21 1.65
CA ASN A 30 -6.41 -11.36 2.13
C ASN A 30 -6.91 -11.90 3.46
N GLY A 31 -7.25 -11.02 4.41
CA GLY A 31 -7.80 -11.36 5.72
C GLY A 31 -9.32 -11.57 5.76
N ALA A 32 -10.02 -11.31 4.65
CA ALA A 32 -11.46 -11.47 4.58
C ALA A 32 -11.86 -12.95 4.72
N PRO A 33 -13.00 -13.24 5.39
CA PRO A 33 -13.62 -14.56 5.38
C PRO A 33 -13.86 -15.06 3.94
N ASP A 34 -13.81 -16.39 3.74
CA ASP A 34 -13.88 -17.01 2.41
C ASP A 34 -15.12 -16.62 1.60
N ASP A 35 -16.26 -16.43 2.26
CA ASP A 35 -17.50 -15.99 1.61
C ASP A 35 -17.37 -14.57 1.03
N VAL A 36 -16.81 -13.63 1.80
CA VAL A 36 -16.52 -12.26 1.32
C VAL A 36 -15.44 -12.29 0.25
N LYS A 37 -14.35 -13.02 0.49
CA LYS A 37 -13.22 -13.14 -0.43
C LYS A 37 -13.66 -13.69 -1.79
N SER A 38 -14.56 -14.68 -1.80
CA SER A 38 -15.13 -15.28 -3.02
C SER A 38 -15.96 -14.33 -3.89
N THR A 39 -16.37 -13.17 -3.36
CA THR A 39 -17.05 -12.12 -4.14
C THR A 39 -16.08 -11.24 -4.93
N ILE A 40 -14.78 -11.26 -4.57
CA ILE A 40 -13.74 -10.41 -5.14
C ILE A 40 -12.77 -11.25 -5.98
N ILE A 41 -12.36 -12.40 -5.45
CA ILE A 41 -11.43 -13.33 -6.09
C ILE A 41 -12.04 -14.74 -6.25
N HIS A 42 -11.64 -15.48 -7.27
CA HIS A 42 -12.15 -16.83 -7.49
C HIS A 42 -11.70 -17.80 -6.38
N SER A 43 -12.62 -18.61 -5.83
CA SER A 43 -12.28 -19.60 -4.80
C SER A 43 -11.22 -20.61 -5.28
N GLY A 44 -10.22 -20.89 -4.44
CA GLY A 44 -9.15 -21.85 -4.77
C GLY A 44 -8.07 -21.30 -5.70
N SER A 45 -8.10 -20.01 -6.04
CA SER A 45 -7.01 -19.33 -6.73
C SER A 45 -5.80 -19.17 -5.81
N SER A 46 -5.10 -20.27 -5.52
CA SER A 46 -3.79 -20.18 -4.86
C SER A 46 -2.82 -19.47 -5.81
N ALA A 47 -2.15 -18.43 -5.32
CA ALA A 47 -1.19 -17.62 -6.07
C ALA A 47 0.14 -18.37 -6.27
N ASN A 48 0.09 -19.59 -6.81
CA ASN A 48 1.28 -20.22 -7.38
C ASN A 48 1.67 -19.42 -8.62
N LEU A 49 2.51 -18.40 -8.44
CA LEU A 49 3.12 -17.61 -9.49
C LEU A 49 4.39 -18.32 -9.94
N ILE A 50 4.33 -18.97 -11.10
CA ILE A 50 5.51 -19.59 -11.71
C ILE A 50 5.77 -18.87 -13.03
N PHE A 51 6.92 -18.22 -13.14
CA PHE A 51 7.35 -17.55 -14.37
C PHE A 51 8.51 -18.31 -14.99
N LYS A 52 8.35 -18.64 -16.28
CA LYS A 52 9.44 -19.19 -17.08
C LYS A 52 10.34 -18.07 -17.53
N ILE A 53 11.64 -18.20 -17.28
CA ILE A 53 12.64 -17.21 -17.62
C ILE A 53 13.78 -17.87 -18.42
N PRO A 54 14.49 -17.11 -19.26
CA PRO A 54 15.65 -17.65 -19.98
C PRO A 54 16.82 -18.02 -19.05
N ASP A 55 17.13 -17.14 -18.09
CA ASP A 55 18.19 -17.32 -17.10
C ASP A 55 17.92 -16.42 -15.88
N VAL A 56 18.15 -16.97 -14.68
CA VAL A 56 17.94 -16.28 -13.39
C VAL A 56 18.79 -15.02 -13.22
N ASN A 57 19.91 -14.88 -13.93
CA ASN A 57 20.75 -13.68 -13.88
C ASN A 57 20.33 -12.59 -14.86
N SER A 58 19.38 -12.88 -15.75
CA SER A 58 18.92 -11.97 -16.82
C SER A 58 17.39 -11.85 -16.85
N VAL A 59 16.77 -11.90 -15.67
CA VAL A 59 15.32 -11.78 -15.50
C VAL A 59 14.80 -10.48 -16.11
N ASN A 60 13.84 -10.61 -17.03
CA ASN A 60 13.09 -9.48 -17.56
C ASN A 60 11.95 -9.09 -16.61
N TYR A 61 12.15 -8.01 -15.86
CA TYR A 61 11.16 -7.51 -14.91
C TYR A 61 9.87 -7.04 -15.58
N ASP A 62 9.92 -6.57 -16.83
CA ASP A 62 8.73 -6.12 -17.57
C ASP A 62 7.85 -7.30 -17.99
N GLU A 63 8.45 -8.46 -18.27
CA GLU A 63 7.71 -9.70 -18.57
C GLU A 63 7.03 -10.26 -17.32
N ILE A 64 7.73 -10.28 -16.18
CA ILE A 64 7.14 -10.69 -14.89
C ILE A 64 5.98 -9.77 -14.54
N ALA A 65 6.19 -8.46 -14.67
CA ALA A 65 5.19 -7.43 -14.50
C ALA A 65 3.93 -7.66 -15.34
N ALA A 66 4.08 -7.84 -16.66
CA ALA A 66 2.96 -8.10 -17.56
C ALA A 66 2.22 -9.38 -17.17
N ALA A 67 2.96 -10.43 -16.80
CA ALA A 67 2.38 -11.71 -16.39
C ALA A 67 1.64 -11.60 -15.04
N LEU A 68 2.07 -10.73 -14.12
CA LEU A 68 1.35 -10.42 -12.89
C LEU A 68 0.02 -9.74 -13.15
N VAL A 69 -0.03 -8.78 -14.09
CA VAL A 69 -1.29 -8.12 -14.49
C VAL A 69 -2.27 -9.15 -15.06
N VAL A 70 -1.81 -10.01 -15.98
CA VAL A 70 -2.61 -11.10 -16.55
C VAL A 70 -3.09 -12.06 -15.47
N ARG A 71 -2.21 -12.39 -14.50
CA ARG A 71 -2.59 -13.26 -13.41
C ARG A 71 -3.65 -12.63 -12.51
N MET A 72 -3.51 -11.36 -12.16
CA MET A 72 -4.51 -10.62 -11.39
C MET A 72 -5.85 -10.60 -12.12
N GLN A 73 -5.86 -10.38 -13.43
CA GLN A 73 -7.07 -10.47 -14.24
C GLN A 73 -7.77 -11.83 -14.12
N SER A 74 -7.01 -12.93 -14.16
CA SER A 74 -7.56 -14.28 -13.97
C SER A 74 -8.00 -14.60 -12.54
N HIS A 75 -7.57 -13.79 -11.57
CA HIS A 75 -7.80 -13.98 -10.15
C HIS A 75 -9.10 -13.31 -9.69
N LEU A 76 -9.47 -12.19 -10.31
CA LEU A 76 -10.64 -11.40 -9.97
C LEU A 76 -11.92 -11.98 -10.58
N VAL A 77 -13.01 -11.95 -9.81
CA VAL A 77 -14.34 -12.42 -10.26
C VAL A 77 -14.95 -11.48 -11.31
N ASP A 78 -14.74 -10.17 -11.14
CA ASP A 78 -15.21 -9.12 -12.03
C ASP A 78 -14.01 -8.43 -12.71
N PRO A 79 -13.83 -8.56 -14.03
CA PRO A 79 -12.79 -7.85 -14.76
C PRO A 79 -12.87 -6.32 -14.61
N ALA A 80 -14.04 -5.74 -14.34
CA ALA A 80 -14.18 -4.31 -14.09
C ALA A 80 -13.61 -3.89 -12.71
N LEU A 81 -13.28 -4.84 -11.82
CA LEU A 81 -12.46 -4.54 -10.64
C LEU A 81 -11.02 -4.24 -11.05
N LEU A 82 -10.47 -4.97 -12.02
CA LEU A 82 -9.09 -4.73 -12.49
C LEU A 82 -8.92 -3.30 -13.00
N GLU A 83 -9.81 -2.86 -13.90
CA GLU A 83 -9.74 -1.51 -14.48
C GLU A 83 -9.91 -0.42 -13.42
N TRP A 84 -10.77 -0.64 -12.43
CA TRP A 84 -10.95 0.28 -11.31
C TRP A 84 -9.70 0.36 -10.42
N MET A 85 -9.02 -0.76 -10.22
CA MET A 85 -7.84 -0.88 -9.36
C MET A 85 -6.56 -0.33 -9.99
N LEU A 86 -6.37 -0.48 -11.30
CA LEU A 86 -5.13 -0.06 -11.93
C LEU A 86 -5.05 1.47 -12.04
N PRO A 87 -3.92 2.09 -11.62
CA PRO A 87 -3.73 3.52 -11.78
C PRO A 87 -3.68 3.89 -13.27
N SER A 88 -4.27 5.03 -13.60
CA SER A 88 -4.35 5.59 -14.97
C SER A 88 -4.33 7.13 -14.93
N PHE A 89 -3.64 7.67 -13.94
CA PHE A 89 -3.51 9.11 -13.71
C PHE A 89 -2.49 9.72 -14.66
N THR A 90 -2.51 11.04 -14.80
CA THR A 90 -1.53 11.76 -15.65
C THR A 90 -0.08 11.59 -15.20
N THR A 91 0.14 11.18 -13.95
CA THR A 91 1.46 10.86 -13.38
C THR A 91 1.82 9.39 -13.47
N SER A 92 0.90 8.51 -13.87
CA SER A 92 1.12 7.06 -13.84
C SER A 92 2.16 6.59 -14.84
N THR A 93 2.97 5.63 -14.40
CA THR A 93 3.97 4.92 -15.18
C THR A 93 3.63 3.43 -15.23
N PRO A 94 4.21 2.64 -16.15
CA PRO A 94 4.04 1.18 -16.14
C PRO A 94 4.40 0.53 -14.79
N HIS A 95 5.37 1.09 -14.05
CA HIS A 95 5.75 0.62 -12.71
C HIS A 95 4.61 0.71 -11.70
N ASP A 96 3.80 1.77 -11.77
CA ASP A 96 2.69 1.99 -10.83
C ASP A 96 1.58 0.95 -11.04
N THR A 97 1.31 0.58 -12.31
CA THR A 97 0.37 -0.49 -12.66
C THR A 97 0.78 -1.85 -12.09
N ILE A 98 2.09 -2.14 -12.11
CA ILE A 98 2.62 -3.41 -11.60
C ILE A 98 2.44 -3.48 -10.09
N ILE A 99 2.75 -2.40 -9.38
CA ILE A 99 2.63 -2.34 -7.92
C ILE A 99 1.19 -2.54 -7.48
N GLY A 100 0.23 -1.89 -8.16
CA GLY A 100 -1.20 -2.13 -7.93
C GLY A 100 -1.59 -3.60 -8.16
N SER A 101 -0.97 -4.26 -9.14
CA SER A 101 -1.21 -5.67 -9.43
C SER A 101 -0.66 -6.62 -8.36
N VAL A 102 0.56 -6.34 -7.89
CA VAL A 102 1.19 -7.13 -6.82
C VAL A 102 0.43 -6.95 -5.50
N ALA A 103 -0.09 -5.76 -5.20
CA ALA A 103 -0.85 -5.49 -3.97
C ALA A 103 -2.02 -6.47 -3.73
N MET A 104 -2.64 -6.99 -4.78
CA MET A 104 -3.75 -7.95 -4.69
C MET A 104 -3.33 -9.41 -4.70
N LEU A 105 -2.25 -9.72 -5.40
CA LEU A 105 -1.74 -11.09 -5.50
C LEU A 105 -0.88 -11.48 -4.30
N ALA A 106 -0.35 -10.47 -3.60
CA ALA A 106 0.60 -10.65 -2.53
C ALA A 106 -0.04 -11.13 -1.23
N SER A 107 0.73 -11.91 -0.48
CA SER A 107 0.53 -12.10 0.95
C SER A 107 1.16 -10.90 1.69
N MET A 108 0.82 -10.74 2.96
CA MET A 108 1.33 -9.60 3.74
C MET A 108 2.54 -10.02 4.57
N ASP A 109 3.60 -9.24 4.52
CA ASP A 109 4.78 -9.43 5.37
C ASP A 109 4.49 -8.95 6.80
N GLU A 110 5.05 -9.62 7.81
CA GLU A 110 4.91 -9.25 9.22
C GLU A 110 5.80 -8.06 9.63
N SER A 111 6.60 -7.49 8.73
CA SER A 111 7.53 -6.41 9.07
C SER A 111 6.83 -5.18 9.68
N VAL A 112 7.26 -4.82 10.88
CA VAL A 112 6.78 -3.67 11.64
C VAL A 112 7.71 -2.48 11.41
N CYS A 113 7.13 -1.31 11.18
CA CYS A 113 7.91 -0.07 11.07
C CYS A 113 8.45 0.34 12.45
N SER A 114 9.78 0.44 12.60
CA SER A 114 10.42 1.04 13.78
C SER A 114 10.84 2.47 13.43
N MET A 115 10.44 3.43 14.26
CA MET A 115 10.56 4.86 13.95
C MET A 115 11.24 5.64 15.08
N PRO A 116 12.17 6.56 14.76
CA PRO A 116 12.70 7.51 15.73
C PRO A 116 11.68 8.60 16.10
N THR A 117 11.99 9.36 17.14
CA THR A 117 11.18 10.47 17.70
C THR A 117 10.69 11.48 16.66
N MET A 118 9.42 11.88 16.76
CA MET A 118 8.76 12.89 15.89
C MET A 118 8.69 14.24 16.58
N GLN A 119 8.99 15.35 15.87
CA GLN A 119 8.96 16.70 16.48
C GLN A 119 8.59 17.86 15.54
N CYS A 120 8.33 17.66 14.24
CA CYS A 120 8.78 18.69 13.28
C CYS A 120 7.78 19.14 12.17
N GLY A 121 6.71 18.44 11.83
CA GLY A 121 5.78 18.94 10.79
C GLY A 121 6.35 18.93 9.36
N ILE A 122 5.50 19.24 8.36
CA ILE A 122 5.90 19.35 6.94
C ILE A 122 5.78 20.81 6.51
N PRO A 123 6.88 21.47 6.08
CA PRO A 123 6.85 22.90 5.72
C PRO A 123 6.04 23.19 4.46
N HIS A 124 6.27 22.45 3.37
CA HIS A 124 5.51 22.59 2.13
C HIS A 124 5.07 21.23 1.59
N VAL A 125 3.84 21.19 1.07
CA VAL A 125 3.29 20.04 0.34
C VAL A 125 3.03 20.45 -1.10
N THR A 126 3.58 19.69 -2.04
CA THR A 126 3.31 19.84 -3.48
C THR A 126 2.50 18.65 -3.97
N LEU A 127 1.30 18.91 -4.50
CA LEU A 127 0.48 17.90 -5.17
C LEU A 127 0.77 17.91 -6.67
N LEU A 128 1.19 16.76 -7.20
CA LEU A 128 1.34 16.55 -8.64
C LEU A 128 0.03 16.04 -9.26
N GLY A 129 0.04 15.88 -10.58
CA GLY A 129 -1.14 15.48 -11.36
C GLY A 129 -2.13 16.63 -11.54
N THR A 130 -3.24 16.30 -12.18
CA THR A 130 -4.32 17.23 -12.49
C THR A 130 -5.44 17.13 -11.45
N VAL A 131 -6.29 18.15 -11.36
CA VAL A 131 -7.52 18.11 -10.55
C VAL A 131 -8.38 16.88 -10.90
N ALA A 132 -8.43 16.52 -12.19
CA ALA A 132 -9.17 15.35 -12.66
C ALA A 132 -8.63 14.03 -12.08
N ASP A 133 -7.31 13.90 -11.88
CA ASP A 133 -6.73 12.70 -11.25
C ASP A 133 -7.19 12.55 -9.80
N TRP A 134 -7.18 13.64 -9.04
CA TRP A 134 -7.62 13.65 -7.64
C TRP A 134 -9.13 13.42 -7.50
N MET A 135 -9.94 13.99 -8.41
CA MET A 135 -11.36 13.71 -8.49
C MET A 135 -11.65 12.24 -8.84
N ASP A 136 -10.82 11.62 -9.69
CA ASP A 136 -10.94 10.21 -10.04
C ASP A 136 -10.64 9.32 -8.82
N ILE A 137 -9.53 9.55 -8.10
CA ILE A 137 -9.24 8.83 -6.84
C ILE A 137 -10.41 8.94 -5.86
N ARG A 138 -10.93 10.17 -5.69
CA ARG A 138 -12.10 10.43 -4.85
C ARG A 138 -13.32 9.63 -5.31
N ALA A 139 -13.63 9.61 -6.60
CA ALA A 139 -14.76 8.86 -7.14
C ALA A 139 -14.58 7.34 -6.93
N ARG A 140 -13.37 6.83 -7.18
CA ARG A 140 -13.04 5.41 -7.00
C ARG A 140 -13.17 4.97 -5.54
N ALA A 141 -12.82 5.83 -4.58
CA ALA A 141 -12.93 5.55 -3.15
C ALA A 141 -14.38 5.26 -2.69
N GLN A 142 -15.40 5.75 -3.41
CA GLN A 142 -16.81 5.47 -3.10
C GLN A 142 -17.14 3.98 -3.22
N ARG A 143 -16.45 3.24 -4.12
CA ARG A 143 -16.71 1.81 -4.37
C ARG A 143 -16.41 0.94 -3.14
N PHE A 144 -15.53 1.38 -2.23
CA PHE A 144 -15.25 0.66 -0.98
C PHE A 144 -16.49 0.46 -0.11
N ALA A 145 -17.46 1.39 -0.14
CA ALA A 145 -18.71 1.22 0.59
C ALA A 145 -19.51 0.01 0.09
N ALA A 146 -19.55 -0.21 -1.23
CA ALA A 146 -20.20 -1.37 -1.84
C ALA A 146 -19.44 -2.68 -1.60
N LEU A 147 -18.14 -2.60 -1.32
CA LEU A 147 -17.28 -3.72 -0.94
C LEU A 147 -17.30 -4.01 0.57
N GLY A 148 -18.28 -3.49 1.32
CA GLY A 148 -18.43 -3.75 2.75
C GLY A 148 -17.56 -2.87 3.66
N LEU A 149 -16.94 -1.82 3.13
CA LEU A 149 -16.05 -0.90 3.86
C LEU A 149 -16.59 0.54 3.93
N PRO A 150 -17.86 0.78 4.32
CA PRO A 150 -18.45 2.13 4.28
C PRO A 150 -17.77 3.11 5.23
N GLY A 151 -17.25 2.62 6.38
CA GLY A 151 -16.51 3.45 7.32
C GLY A 151 -15.19 3.96 6.75
N TRP A 152 -14.43 3.09 6.09
CA TRP A 152 -13.17 3.46 5.45
C TRP A 152 -13.40 4.37 4.24
N ALA A 153 -14.42 4.07 3.42
CA ALA A 153 -14.82 4.94 2.30
C ALA A 153 -15.11 6.37 2.78
N LYS A 154 -15.87 6.54 3.87
CA LYS A 154 -16.17 7.85 4.46
C LYS A 154 -14.91 8.60 4.90
N MET A 155 -13.97 7.93 5.56
CA MET A 155 -12.70 8.53 5.99
C MET A 155 -11.81 8.90 4.81
N LEU A 156 -11.74 8.06 3.77
CA LEU A 156 -11.02 8.38 2.53
C LEU A 156 -11.62 9.60 1.86
N HIS A 157 -12.96 9.69 1.76
CA HIS A 157 -13.62 10.85 1.18
C HIS A 157 -13.27 12.15 1.91
N SER A 158 -13.29 12.17 3.25
CA SER A 158 -12.98 13.40 3.99
C SER A 158 -11.55 13.89 3.78
N ILE A 159 -10.62 12.99 3.48
CA ILE A 159 -9.24 13.32 3.09
C ILE A 159 -9.19 13.77 1.63
N LEU A 160 -9.75 12.98 0.73
CA LEU A 160 -9.68 13.23 -0.72
C LEU A 160 -10.42 14.50 -1.14
N ASP A 161 -11.47 14.90 -0.40
CA ASP A 161 -12.10 16.23 -0.53
C ASP A 161 -11.09 17.36 -0.34
N LYS A 162 -10.18 17.23 0.64
CA LYS A 162 -9.16 18.23 0.94
C LYS A 162 -8.03 18.24 -0.10
N PHE A 163 -7.68 17.07 -0.65
CA PHE A 163 -6.74 16.98 -1.75
C PHE A 163 -7.28 17.65 -3.02
N VAL A 164 -8.54 17.36 -3.40
CA VAL A 164 -9.19 18.01 -4.54
C VAL A 164 -9.24 19.52 -4.35
N ALA A 165 -9.73 19.99 -3.20
CA ALA A 165 -9.81 21.41 -2.89
C ALA A 165 -8.43 22.10 -2.96
N ALA A 166 -7.38 21.46 -2.43
CA ALA A 166 -6.02 21.99 -2.49
C ALA A 166 -5.50 22.10 -3.93
N THR A 167 -5.80 21.12 -4.80
CA THR A 167 -5.43 21.20 -6.24
C THR A 167 -6.18 22.27 -7.02
N GLU A 168 -7.35 22.68 -6.53
CA GLU A 168 -8.13 23.79 -7.08
C GLU A 168 -7.74 25.16 -6.48
N GLY A 169 -6.74 25.18 -5.58
CA GLY A 169 -6.22 26.39 -4.94
C GLY A 169 -6.89 26.76 -3.61
N SER A 170 -7.80 25.93 -3.10
CA SER A 170 -8.46 26.10 -1.79
C SER A 170 -7.79 25.23 -0.72
N VAL A 171 -6.77 25.77 -0.06
CA VAL A 171 -5.96 25.06 0.94
C VAL A 171 -6.53 25.23 2.35
N ASP A 172 -6.68 24.11 3.07
CA ASP A 172 -6.98 24.04 4.49
C ASP A 172 -5.70 23.71 5.26
N GLU A 173 -5.02 24.73 5.78
CA GLU A 173 -3.72 24.58 6.46
C GLU A 173 -3.83 23.69 7.70
N ASP A 174 -4.91 23.81 8.47
CA ASP A 174 -5.14 22.99 9.65
C ASP A 174 -5.19 21.52 9.26
N PHE A 175 -5.92 21.15 8.21
CA PHE A 175 -5.92 19.78 7.71
C PHE A 175 -4.52 19.24 7.39
N TRP A 176 -3.68 20.03 6.72
CA TRP A 176 -2.33 19.60 6.35
C TRP A 176 -1.38 19.51 7.55
N GLN A 177 -1.49 20.42 8.52
CA GLN A 177 -0.73 20.36 9.78
C GLN A 177 -1.09 19.12 10.61
N HIS A 178 -2.34 18.66 10.54
CA HIS A 178 -2.82 17.48 11.27
C HIS A 178 -2.66 16.16 10.48
N MET A 179 -1.67 16.09 9.57
CA MET A 179 -1.31 14.86 8.85
C MET A 179 -0.86 13.75 9.78
N VAL A 180 0.02 14.08 10.72
CA VAL A 180 0.53 13.18 11.74
C VAL A 180 0.32 13.84 13.09
N LEU A 181 -0.31 13.11 14.01
CA LEU A 181 -0.34 13.47 15.42
C LEU A 181 0.46 12.42 16.16
N ASP A 182 1.35 12.80 17.07
CA ASP A 182 2.09 11.85 17.88
C ASP A 182 1.81 12.04 19.37
N GLY A 183 1.84 10.92 20.10
CA GLY A 183 1.60 10.92 21.53
C GLY A 183 2.28 9.73 22.19
N ASP A 184 2.60 9.88 23.47
CA ASP A 184 3.07 8.79 24.33
C ASP A 184 2.02 8.51 25.41
N VAL A 185 1.71 7.24 25.62
CA VAL A 185 0.87 6.79 26.73
C VAL A 185 1.59 5.64 27.42
N SER A 186 2.05 5.90 28.65
CA SER A 186 2.69 4.89 29.50
C SER A 186 3.89 4.19 28.84
N GLY A 187 4.69 4.92 28.06
CA GLY A 187 5.88 4.40 27.37
C GLY A 187 5.57 3.67 26.06
N ALA A 188 4.31 3.64 25.62
CA ALA A 188 3.92 3.21 24.28
C ALA A 188 3.64 4.43 23.41
N ARG A 189 4.21 4.45 22.20
CA ARG A 189 4.01 5.53 21.24
C ARG A 189 2.82 5.25 20.34
N TYR A 190 2.03 6.29 20.11
CA TYR A 190 0.89 6.29 19.22
C TYR A 190 1.07 7.34 18.13
N ILE A 191 0.49 7.04 16.98
CA ILE A 191 0.31 7.97 15.88
C ILE A 191 -1.18 8.13 15.60
N GLY A 192 -1.60 9.35 15.30
CA GLY A 192 -2.92 9.71 14.79
C GLY A 192 -2.78 10.67 13.62
N GLY A 193 -3.84 11.43 13.35
CA GLY A 193 -3.92 12.28 12.17
C GLY A 193 -4.42 11.50 10.95
N TRP A 194 -4.64 12.21 9.85
CA TRP A 194 -5.31 11.60 8.70
C TRP A 194 -4.45 10.54 8.00
N ILE A 195 -3.13 10.53 8.19
CA ILE A 195 -2.25 9.50 7.60
C ILE A 195 -2.64 8.08 8.06
N CYS A 196 -3.22 7.93 9.24
CA CYS A 196 -3.63 6.65 9.80
C CYS A 196 -4.78 5.99 9.02
N VAL A 197 -5.52 6.75 8.20
CA VAL A 197 -6.56 6.20 7.29
C VAL A 197 -5.94 5.29 6.22
N PHE A 198 -4.65 5.44 5.92
CA PHE A 198 -3.90 4.56 5.02
C PHE A 198 -3.26 3.36 5.75
N CYS A 199 -3.65 3.11 7.02
CA CYS A 199 -3.10 2.06 7.88
C CYS A 199 -4.19 1.32 8.68
N VAL A 200 -5.42 1.25 8.15
CA VAL A 200 -6.59 0.75 8.89
C VAL A 200 -6.64 -0.76 9.09
N PHE A 201 -5.88 -1.52 8.28
CA PHE A 201 -5.77 -2.96 8.37
C PHE A 201 -4.38 -3.40 8.83
N ALA A 202 -4.36 -4.36 9.76
CA ALA A 202 -3.16 -5.07 10.18
C ALA A 202 -2.64 -6.01 9.06
N ASN A 203 -1.53 -6.70 9.33
CA ASN A 203 -0.92 -7.65 8.38
C ASN A 203 -1.85 -8.84 8.06
N ASP A 204 -2.65 -9.27 9.03
CA ASP A 204 -3.65 -10.33 8.85
C ASP A 204 -4.96 -9.85 8.22
N GLY A 205 -5.06 -8.56 7.85
CA GLY A 205 -6.27 -7.95 7.31
C GLY A 205 -7.32 -7.57 8.36
N ALA A 206 -7.04 -7.77 9.66
CA ALA A 206 -7.93 -7.33 10.72
C ALA A 206 -7.97 -5.80 10.81
N TRP A 207 -9.16 -5.26 11.07
CA TRP A 207 -9.31 -3.83 11.36
C TRP A 207 -8.61 -3.49 12.69
N GLN A 208 -7.59 -2.64 12.63
CA GLN A 208 -6.74 -2.34 13.81
C GLN A 208 -6.98 -0.95 14.42
N CYS A 209 -7.86 -0.16 13.82
CA CYS A 209 -8.15 1.20 14.27
C CYS A 209 -9.21 1.22 15.38
N ALA A 210 -8.82 1.63 16.59
CA ALA A 210 -9.76 1.93 17.67
C ALA A 210 -10.54 3.22 17.36
N LYS A 211 -11.81 3.31 17.80
CA LYS A 211 -12.71 4.45 17.51
C LYS A 211 -12.40 5.75 18.28
N SER A 212 -11.62 5.71 19.36
CA SER A 212 -11.20 6.91 20.09
C SER A 212 -10.22 6.52 21.20
N TRP A 213 -9.13 7.24 21.37
CA TRP A 213 -8.42 7.30 22.66
C TRP A 213 -8.44 8.74 23.16
N THR A 214 -8.94 8.90 24.39
CA THR A 214 -9.15 10.17 25.10
C THR A 214 -7.87 10.81 25.65
N SER A 215 -6.69 10.25 25.40
CA SER A 215 -5.43 10.69 26.01
C SER A 215 -4.48 11.46 25.08
N ILE A 216 -4.84 11.68 23.81
CA ILE A 216 -4.22 12.78 23.07
C ILE A 216 -5.02 14.03 23.44
N GLU A 217 -4.45 14.87 24.30
CA GLU A 217 -4.95 16.23 24.54
C GLU A 217 -4.75 17.08 23.27
N THR A 218 -5.40 16.75 22.16
CA THR A 218 -5.59 17.74 21.09
C THR A 218 -6.65 18.73 21.56
N ALA A 219 -6.33 20.02 21.47
CA ALA A 219 -7.24 21.11 21.82
C ALA A 219 -8.37 21.33 20.78
N HIS A 220 -8.60 20.37 19.87
CA HIS A 220 -9.44 20.52 18.69
C HIS A 220 -10.43 19.36 18.56
N ASP A 221 -11.63 19.69 18.05
CA ASP A 221 -12.83 18.85 17.88
C ASP A 221 -12.64 17.61 16.96
N ASP A 222 -11.42 17.39 16.45
CA ASP A 222 -11.10 16.35 15.45
C ASP A 222 -10.65 15.00 16.07
N LYS A 223 -10.74 14.83 17.40
CA LYS A 223 -10.35 13.59 18.13
C LYS A 223 -11.03 12.32 17.64
N ASP A 224 -12.19 12.44 17.03
CA ASP A 224 -13.02 11.32 16.58
C ASP A 224 -13.01 11.12 15.05
N LYS A 225 -12.23 11.91 14.32
CA LYS A 225 -12.31 11.97 12.85
C LYS A 225 -11.39 11.00 12.13
N TYR A 226 -10.21 10.73 12.70
CA TYR A 226 -9.22 9.85 12.12
C TYR A 226 -8.75 8.79 13.11
N PRO A 227 -8.35 7.60 12.63
CA PRO A 227 -7.84 6.57 13.51
C PRO A 227 -6.57 6.95 14.25
N THR A 228 -6.36 6.27 15.38
CA THR A 228 -5.08 6.24 16.10
C THR A 228 -4.54 4.81 16.11
N LEU A 229 -3.23 4.67 15.97
CA LEU A 229 -2.51 3.40 15.90
C LEU A 229 -1.32 3.45 16.85
N ARG A 230 -0.94 2.31 17.44
CA ARG A 230 0.40 2.22 18.03
C ARG A 230 1.43 2.28 16.91
N LEU A 231 2.55 2.92 17.19
CA LEU A 231 3.64 3.08 16.22
C LEU A 231 4.17 1.73 15.71
N ASP A 232 4.20 0.71 16.57
CA ASP A 232 4.59 -0.66 16.25
C ASP A 232 3.48 -1.49 15.57
N GLN A 233 2.33 -0.89 15.29
CA GLN A 233 1.24 -1.49 14.50
C GLN A 233 1.11 -0.85 13.12
N VAL A 234 1.97 0.13 12.79
CA VAL A 234 2.00 0.73 11.47
C VAL A 234 2.44 -0.34 10.46
N PRO A 235 1.56 -0.72 9.51
CA PRO A 235 1.88 -1.75 8.55
C PRO A 235 2.95 -1.27 7.58
N ALA A 236 3.70 -2.22 7.01
CA ALA A 236 4.58 -1.93 5.89
C ALA A 236 3.82 -1.29 4.72
N GLY A 237 4.38 -0.23 4.13
CA GLY A 237 3.87 0.45 2.94
C GLY A 237 4.11 -0.31 1.64
N TYR A 238 4.49 -1.59 1.72
CA TYR A 238 4.74 -2.50 0.62
C TYR A 238 4.14 -3.88 0.93
N VAL A 239 4.02 -4.71 -0.10
CA VAL A 239 3.49 -6.06 -0.04
C VAL A 239 4.52 -7.07 -0.53
N VAL A 240 4.30 -8.36 -0.23
CA VAL A 240 5.25 -9.43 -0.51
C VAL A 240 4.56 -10.64 -1.13
N VAL A 241 4.98 -11.04 -2.32
CA VAL A 241 4.41 -12.21 -3.00
C VAL A 241 5.47 -13.26 -3.28
N ASP A 242 5.16 -14.51 -2.92
CA ASP A 242 5.97 -15.66 -3.27
C ASP A 242 5.89 -15.91 -4.78
N VAL A 243 7.04 -15.96 -5.43
CA VAL A 243 7.17 -16.18 -6.87
C VAL A 243 8.17 -17.29 -7.10
N LYS A 244 7.88 -18.20 -8.02
CA LYS A 244 8.84 -19.18 -8.51
C LYS A 244 9.33 -18.77 -9.89
N LEU A 245 10.64 -18.75 -10.06
CA LEU A 245 11.25 -18.63 -11.37
C LEU A 245 11.67 -20.02 -11.85
N GLU A 246 11.45 -20.33 -13.12
CA GLU A 246 11.85 -21.59 -13.74
C GLU A 246 12.68 -21.31 -14.99
N ASP A 247 13.90 -21.85 -15.05
CA ASP A 247 14.73 -21.91 -16.25
C ASP A 247 15.14 -23.37 -16.54
N GLU A 248 16.02 -23.57 -17.54
CA GLU A 248 16.54 -24.91 -17.88
C GLU A 248 17.34 -25.57 -16.73
N SER A 249 17.89 -24.78 -15.81
CA SER A 249 18.69 -25.24 -14.67
C SER A 249 17.83 -25.66 -13.47
N GLY A 250 16.62 -25.12 -13.35
CA GLY A 250 15.62 -25.58 -12.39
C GLY A 250 14.66 -24.50 -11.90
N CYS A 251 13.98 -24.80 -10.78
CA CYS A 251 13.05 -23.89 -10.12
C CYS A 251 13.74 -23.15 -8.96
N TYR A 252 13.57 -21.83 -8.89
CA TYR A 252 14.11 -20.94 -7.86
C TYR A 252 12.97 -20.38 -7.02
N ASP A 253 13.07 -20.53 -5.71
CA ASP A 253 12.16 -19.86 -4.78
C ASP A 253 12.56 -18.39 -4.67
N THR A 254 11.65 -17.48 -4.98
CA THR A 254 11.87 -16.04 -4.94
C THR A 254 10.72 -15.33 -4.25
N VAL A 255 10.99 -14.09 -3.85
CA VAL A 255 10.02 -13.20 -3.23
C VAL A 255 10.05 -11.88 -3.98
N LEU A 256 8.89 -11.42 -4.41
CA LEU A 256 8.69 -10.12 -5.03
C LEU A 256 8.08 -9.15 -4.01
N LEU A 257 8.78 -8.05 -3.78
CA LEU A 257 8.31 -6.93 -2.96
C LEU A 257 7.81 -5.82 -3.88
N ALA A 258 6.71 -5.16 -3.53
CA ALA A 258 6.17 -4.04 -4.30
C ALA A 258 5.46 -3.01 -3.41
N GLY A 259 5.70 -1.72 -3.65
CA GLY A 259 5.05 -0.62 -2.92
C GLY A 259 5.99 0.53 -2.57
N HIS A 260 5.68 1.26 -1.51
CA HIS A 260 6.47 2.38 -0.99
C HIS A 260 7.68 1.86 -0.23
N MET A 261 8.79 1.64 -0.93
CA MET A 261 10.03 1.10 -0.35
C MET A 261 11.19 2.10 -0.36
N ALA A 262 11.05 3.21 -1.09
CA ALA A 262 12.09 4.21 -1.23
C ALA A 262 11.50 5.62 -1.30
N TYR A 263 12.38 6.61 -1.24
CA TYR A 263 12.08 8.00 -1.51
C TYR A 263 13.24 8.63 -2.28
N GLY A 264 12.93 9.57 -3.15
CA GLY A 264 13.89 10.47 -3.77
C GLY A 264 14.08 11.71 -2.92
N VAL A 265 15.25 12.35 -3.05
CA VAL A 265 15.52 13.67 -2.48
C VAL A 265 15.74 14.64 -3.63
N GLN A 266 14.84 15.61 -3.76
CA GLN A 266 14.96 16.72 -4.71
C GLN A 266 15.50 17.95 -3.97
N ASP A 267 16.41 18.68 -4.63
CA ASP A 267 17.00 19.93 -4.15
C ASP A 267 17.56 19.88 -2.72
N GLY A 268 17.95 18.68 -2.26
CA GLY A 268 18.55 18.42 -0.95
C GLY A 268 17.60 18.46 0.25
N ALA A 269 16.33 18.86 0.08
CA ALA A 269 15.40 19.07 1.18
C ALA A 269 13.96 18.60 0.90
N THR A 270 13.63 18.21 -0.33
CA THR A 270 12.29 17.77 -0.71
C THR A 270 12.25 16.25 -0.82
N ILE A 271 11.35 15.61 -0.08
CA ILE A 271 11.12 14.19 -0.12
C ILE A 271 10.03 13.87 -1.15
N VAL A 272 10.32 12.92 -2.03
CA VAL A 272 9.36 12.40 -3.00
C VAL A 272 9.23 10.90 -2.77
N PRO A 273 8.07 10.38 -2.33
CA PRO A 273 7.85 8.94 -2.24
C PRO A 273 8.17 8.26 -3.58
N GLN A 274 8.74 7.06 -3.52
CA GLN A 274 9.04 6.27 -4.71
C GLN A 274 8.40 4.89 -4.56
N LEU A 275 7.45 4.65 -5.46
CA LEU A 275 6.88 3.35 -5.73
C LEU A 275 7.91 2.49 -6.46
N GLY A 276 8.17 1.29 -5.94
CA GLY A 276 9.17 0.39 -6.52
C GLY A 276 8.78 -1.08 -6.41
N GLN A 277 9.59 -1.92 -7.06
CA GLN A 277 9.51 -3.37 -6.96
C GLN A 277 10.91 -3.97 -6.81
N MET A 278 11.02 -5.09 -6.10
CA MET A 278 12.28 -5.80 -5.92
C MET A 278 12.04 -7.30 -5.89
N LEU A 279 12.75 -8.05 -6.73
CA LEU A 279 12.77 -9.50 -6.69
C LEU A 279 14.02 -9.98 -5.94
N ARG A 280 13.82 -10.85 -4.95
CA ARG A 280 14.89 -11.42 -4.14
C ARG A 280 14.84 -12.95 -4.21
N LEU A 281 15.98 -13.59 -4.42
CA LEU A 281 16.12 -15.03 -4.22
C LEU A 281 15.89 -15.37 -2.74
N SER A 282 14.99 -16.32 -2.47
CA SER A 282 14.73 -16.77 -1.11
C SER A 282 15.84 -17.71 -0.65
N PRO A 283 16.64 -17.35 0.37
CA PRO A 283 17.52 -18.31 1.00
C PRO A 283 16.62 -19.18 1.89
N LYS A 284 16.03 -20.26 1.37
CA LYS A 284 15.46 -21.25 2.29
C LYS A 284 16.57 -21.67 3.26
N LEU A 285 16.37 -21.43 4.56
CA LEU A 285 17.08 -22.14 5.62
C LEU A 285 17.00 -23.62 5.23
N ARG A 286 18.15 -24.23 4.92
CA ARG A 286 18.23 -25.65 4.59
C ARG A 286 17.77 -26.44 5.82
N THR A 287 16.49 -26.73 5.94
CA THR A 287 16.07 -27.88 6.72
C THR A 287 16.52 -29.10 5.93
N HIS A 288 17.44 -29.85 6.53
CA HIS A 288 18.01 -31.04 5.91
C HIS A 288 16.92 -32.00 5.46
N SER A 289 17.15 -32.61 4.28
CA SER A 289 16.43 -33.73 3.65
C SER A 289 15.25 -33.39 2.71
N SER A 290 15.57 -33.13 1.44
CA SER A 290 14.89 -33.80 0.30
C SER A 290 15.67 -33.57 -1.01
N PRO A 291 15.87 -34.60 -1.86
CA PRO A 291 16.58 -34.45 -3.14
C PRO A 291 15.73 -33.71 -4.18
N ARG A 292 16.40 -32.97 -5.08
CA ARG A 292 15.86 -32.18 -6.21
C ARG A 292 14.41 -32.52 -6.56
N GLN A 293 13.46 -31.76 -6.01
CA GLN A 293 12.06 -31.85 -6.37
C GLN A 293 11.90 -31.24 -7.77
N LYS A 294 11.49 -32.06 -8.74
CA LYS A 294 10.91 -31.55 -9.98
C LYS A 294 9.66 -30.73 -9.60
N CYS A 295 9.46 -29.59 -10.28
CA CYS A 295 8.30 -28.74 -10.06
C CYS A 295 7.01 -29.58 -10.17
N PRO A 296 6.02 -29.40 -9.27
CA PRO A 296 4.75 -30.12 -9.36
C PRO A 296 4.08 -29.77 -10.69
N MET A 297 3.71 -30.80 -11.47
CA MET A 297 2.92 -30.60 -12.68
C MET A 297 1.48 -30.31 -12.28
N THR A 298 1.00 -29.14 -12.73
CA THR A 298 -0.40 -28.67 -12.91
C THR A 298 -1.41 -29.00 -11.81
#